data_AF-A0AAW2P962-F1
#
_entry.id   AF-A0AAW2P962-F1
#
_cell.length_a   1.000
_cell.length_b   1.000
_cell.length_c   1.000
_cell.angle_alpha   90.00
_cell.angle_beta   90.00
_cell.angle_gamma   90.00
#
_symmetry.space_group_name_H-M   'P 1'
#
loop_
_entity.id
_entity.type
_entity.pdbx_description
1 polymer ?
#
loop_
_entity_poly.entity_id
_entity_poly.type
_entity_poly.pdbx_seq_one_letter_code
_entity_poly.pdbx_strand_id
1 'polypeptide(L)'
;MFKSLDDFICYYLDLPLRPSIDPKHVLSGNFPPVDELPPTPGEVVEGSLPTCLDGVYLRNGPNPQFIPHGPYHLFDGDGMLHMIKISDGKATFCSRYVKTYKYMVERDLGHPIFPSGFASFNGLTASMARLGLSVARVLTGQFNPVINGIGTANTSVAAICGKLYALGESDLPYEIQVTSDGDIITIGRHDFHSRKPFFSMTAHPKVDPDTGEAFAFRFHVVPPFLTFFRIGSDGRKGPDVPIFSMKSTALIHDFAVTKNYAIFNDGQMVISPVEILRGRPPMRVDPSKVPRLGIIHRYAE
;
A
#
# COMPACT_ATOMS: atom_id res chain seq x y z
N MET A 1 -15.00 22.95 10.67
CA MET A 1 -16.19 22.42 9.97
C MET A 1 -15.98 20.98 9.50
N PHE A 2 -15.03 20.68 8.59
CA PHE A 2 -14.85 19.31 8.09
C PHE A 2 -14.52 18.26 9.16
N LYS A 3 -13.64 18.56 10.12
CA LYS A 3 -13.35 17.64 11.23
C LYS A 3 -14.60 17.28 12.03
N SER A 4 -15.45 18.27 12.36
CA SER A 4 -16.68 18.04 13.10
C SER A 4 -17.68 17.16 12.32
N LEU A 5 -17.67 17.23 10.98
CA LEU A 5 -18.46 16.35 10.13
C LEU A 5 -17.90 14.92 10.13
N ASP A 6 -16.57 14.73 10.07
CA ASP A 6 -15.96 13.41 10.24
C ASP A 6 -16.32 12.80 11.59
N ASP A 7 -16.18 13.57 12.67
CA ASP A 7 -16.53 13.13 14.03
C ASP A 7 -18.01 12.72 14.07
N PHE A 8 -18.90 13.49 13.45
CA PHE A 8 -20.32 13.14 13.36
C PHE A 8 -20.57 11.82 12.60
N ILE A 9 -19.91 11.62 11.45
CA ILE A 9 -20.02 10.38 10.67
C ILE A 9 -19.56 9.19 11.51
N CYS A 10 -18.37 9.30 12.12
CA CYS A 10 -17.77 8.22 12.92
C CYS A 10 -18.61 7.86 14.16
N TYR A 11 -19.08 8.85 14.92
CA TYR A 11 -19.78 8.60 16.18
C TYR A 11 -21.26 8.25 16.03
N TYR A 12 -21.92 8.67 14.93
CA TYR A 12 -23.37 8.53 14.82
C TYR A 12 -23.84 7.77 13.58
N LEU A 13 -23.08 7.76 12.48
CA LEU A 13 -23.53 7.14 11.23
C LEU A 13 -22.89 5.78 10.96
N ASP A 14 -21.63 5.56 11.36
CA ASP A 14 -20.94 4.29 11.14
C ASP A 14 -21.34 3.20 12.13
N LEU A 15 -21.96 3.54 13.26
CA LEU A 15 -22.28 2.55 14.29
C LEU A 15 -23.50 1.68 13.90
N PRO A 16 -23.51 0.39 14.28
CA PRO A 16 -22.46 -0.34 15.00
C PRO A 16 -21.32 -0.82 14.09
N LEU A 17 -20.11 -0.92 14.65
CA LEU A 17 -18.95 -1.49 13.97
C LEU A 17 -18.91 -3.02 14.15
N ARG A 18 -18.59 -3.74 13.07
CA ARG A 18 -18.26 -5.17 13.16
C ARG A 18 -16.82 -5.36 13.66
N PRO A 19 -16.47 -6.49 14.31
CA PRO A 19 -15.14 -6.68 14.91
C PRO A 19 -13.96 -6.49 13.94
N SER A 20 -14.14 -6.81 12.65
CA SER A 20 -13.09 -6.67 11.63
C SER A 20 -12.74 -5.22 11.27
N ILE A 21 -13.53 -4.24 11.73
CA ILE A 21 -13.33 -2.81 11.46
C ILE A 21 -13.43 -1.95 12.73
N ASP A 22 -13.60 -2.56 13.90
CA ASP A 22 -13.64 -1.82 15.16
C ASP A 22 -12.20 -1.69 15.69
N PRO A 23 -11.67 -0.45 15.85
CA PRO A 23 -10.32 -0.24 16.37
C PRO A 23 -10.05 -0.96 17.69
N LYS A 24 -11.05 -1.14 18.56
CA LYS A 24 -10.89 -1.84 19.84
C LYS A 24 -10.50 -3.31 19.67
N HIS A 25 -10.93 -3.92 18.57
CA HIS A 25 -10.61 -5.31 18.23
C HIS A 25 -9.40 -5.38 17.30
N VAL A 26 -9.37 -4.55 16.26
CA VAL A 26 -8.33 -4.54 15.21
C VAL A 26 -6.97 -4.12 15.76
N LEU A 27 -6.93 -3.17 16.69
CA LEU A 27 -5.70 -2.66 17.31
C LEU A 27 -5.47 -3.27 18.71
N SER A 28 -5.94 -4.48 18.95
CA SER A 28 -5.71 -5.18 20.22
C SER A 28 -4.40 -5.99 20.22
N GLY A 29 -3.89 -6.35 21.40
CA GLY A 29 -2.67 -7.16 21.52
C GLY A 29 -1.43 -6.43 21.00
N ASN A 30 -0.77 -7.00 19.99
CA ASN A 30 0.45 -6.45 19.39
C ASN A 30 0.18 -5.60 18.12
N PHE A 31 -1.09 -5.27 17.85
CA PHE A 31 -1.50 -4.43 16.72
C PHE A 31 -1.74 -2.93 17.03
N PRO A 32 -1.69 -2.41 18.29
CA PRO A 32 -1.64 -0.96 18.50
C PRO A 32 -0.47 -0.32 17.72
N PRO A 33 -0.62 0.95 17.26
CA PRO A 33 0.49 1.64 16.63
C PRO A 33 1.65 1.86 17.59
N VAL A 34 2.86 1.90 17.02
CA VAL A 34 4.09 2.26 17.73
C VAL A 34 4.67 3.57 17.20
N ASP A 35 5.50 4.21 18.01
CA ASP A 35 6.21 5.44 17.66
C ASP A 35 7.48 5.16 16.84
N GLU A 36 7.96 6.19 16.12
CA GLU A 36 9.25 6.14 15.44
C GLU A 36 10.40 6.03 16.44
N LEU A 37 11.36 5.15 16.16
CA LEU A 37 12.61 5.04 16.92
C LEU A 37 13.79 5.43 16.03
N PRO A 38 14.62 6.43 16.41
CA PRO A 38 15.84 6.74 15.69
C PRO A 38 16.82 5.57 15.72
N PRO A 39 17.87 5.60 14.89
CA PRO A 39 18.91 4.57 14.90
C PRO A 39 19.40 4.33 16.33
N THR A 40 19.08 3.15 16.85
CA THR A 40 19.33 2.77 18.24
C THR A 40 20.18 1.51 18.25
N PRO A 41 21.37 1.53 18.85
CA PRO A 41 22.20 0.34 19.01
C PRO A 41 21.43 -0.76 19.76
N GLY A 42 21.43 -1.97 19.19
CA GLY A 42 20.87 -3.15 19.83
C GLY A 42 21.91 -3.87 20.68
N GLU A 43 21.50 -4.39 21.84
CA GLU A 43 22.33 -5.26 22.67
C GLU A 43 22.06 -6.74 22.31
N VAL A 44 23.12 -7.53 22.17
CA VAL A 44 23.02 -8.98 21.99
C VAL A 44 22.86 -9.63 23.36
N VAL A 45 21.65 -10.07 23.68
CA VAL A 45 21.32 -10.66 24.99
C VAL A 45 21.84 -12.10 25.12
N GLU A 46 21.84 -12.87 24.03
CA GLU A 46 22.26 -14.27 24.00
C GLU A 46 22.96 -14.60 22.68
N GLY A 47 24.01 -15.43 22.75
CA GLY A 47 24.78 -15.87 21.58
C GLY A 47 25.70 -14.79 21.00
N SER A 48 25.93 -14.84 19.69
CA SER A 48 26.73 -13.85 18.96
C SER A 48 26.18 -13.62 17.55
N LEU A 49 26.27 -12.38 17.07
CA LEU A 49 25.91 -12.05 15.69
C LEU A 49 27.06 -12.45 14.75
N PRO A 50 26.80 -13.23 13.69
CA PRO A 50 27.83 -13.61 12.75
C PRO A 50 28.43 -12.38 12.06
N THR A 51 29.76 -12.26 12.08
CA THR A 51 30.48 -11.13 11.48
C THR A 51 30.43 -11.11 9.96
N CYS A 52 30.02 -12.23 9.32
CA CYS A 52 29.80 -12.30 7.89
C CYS A 52 28.47 -11.67 7.43
N LEU A 53 27.57 -11.32 8.35
CA LEU A 53 26.35 -10.58 8.02
C LEU A 53 26.68 -9.09 7.92
N ASP A 54 26.47 -8.55 6.72
CA ASP A 54 26.55 -7.13 6.42
C ASP A 54 25.36 -6.73 5.57
N GLY A 55 24.38 -6.05 6.18
CA GLY A 55 23.17 -5.65 5.49
C GLY A 55 22.04 -5.23 6.41
N VAL A 56 20.84 -5.17 5.83
CA VAL A 56 19.63 -4.74 6.52
C VAL A 56 18.49 -5.73 6.33
N TYR A 57 17.80 -6.04 7.41
CA TYR A 57 16.48 -6.63 7.37
C TYR A 57 15.45 -5.52 7.50
N LEU A 58 14.61 -5.33 6.49
CA LEU A 58 13.55 -4.33 6.45
C LEU A 58 12.19 -5.01 6.40
N ARG A 59 11.28 -4.58 7.26
CA ARG A 59 9.88 -5.03 7.29
C ARG A 59 8.96 -3.83 7.20
N ASN A 60 7.98 -3.89 6.30
CA ASN A 60 6.89 -2.92 6.23
C ASN A 60 5.66 -3.44 6.99
N GLY A 61 4.77 -2.53 7.36
CA GLY A 61 3.47 -2.86 7.90
C GLY A 61 2.61 -1.63 8.12
N PRO A 62 1.29 -1.84 8.31
CA PRO A 62 0.37 -0.78 8.66
C PRO A 62 0.56 -0.35 10.12
N ASN A 63 0.67 0.96 10.33
CA ASN A 63 0.74 1.62 11.63
C ASN A 63 -0.05 2.93 11.50
N PRO A 64 -1.28 3.05 12.02
CA PRO A 64 -2.05 4.28 11.85
C PRO A 64 -1.38 5.44 12.59
N GLN A 65 -1.13 6.56 11.91
CA GLN A 65 -0.53 7.75 12.53
C GLN A 65 -1.37 8.32 13.69
N PHE A 66 -2.69 8.26 13.54
CA PHE A 66 -3.65 8.70 14.55
C PHE A 66 -4.55 7.52 14.93
N ILE A 67 -4.88 7.42 16.22
CA ILE A 67 -5.83 6.42 16.69
C ILE A 67 -7.18 6.64 16.01
N PRO A 68 -7.69 5.67 15.22
CA PRO A 68 -8.94 5.84 14.51
C PRO A 68 -10.12 5.86 15.48
N HIS A 69 -11.02 6.83 15.32
CA HIS A 69 -12.25 6.93 16.11
C HIS A 69 -13.47 6.28 15.42
N GLY A 70 -13.38 6.04 14.12
CA GLY A 70 -14.41 5.37 13.30
C GLY A 70 -13.96 4.00 12.81
N PRO A 71 -14.61 3.46 11.76
CA PRO A 71 -14.22 2.21 11.12
C PRO A 71 -12.73 2.20 10.73
N TYR A 72 -12.02 1.16 11.11
CA TYR A 72 -10.62 0.96 10.74
C TYR A 72 -10.28 -0.52 10.55
N HIS A 73 -9.71 -0.86 9.40
CA HIS A 73 -9.20 -2.20 9.11
C HIS A 73 -7.68 -2.20 9.23
N LEU A 74 -7.09 -3.33 9.62
CA LEU A 74 -5.65 -3.45 9.81
C LEU A 74 -4.85 -2.96 8.59
N PHE A 75 -5.34 -3.23 7.38
CA PHE A 75 -4.65 -2.84 6.13
C PHE A 75 -4.74 -1.34 5.79
N ASP A 76 -5.53 -0.56 6.52
CA ASP A 76 -5.74 0.86 6.26
C ASP A 76 -4.66 1.77 6.91
N GLY A 77 -3.79 1.23 7.77
CA GLY A 77 -2.76 2.01 8.48
C GLY A 77 -1.68 2.60 7.58
N ASP A 78 -1.05 3.68 8.02
CA ASP A 78 0.09 4.28 7.32
C ASP A 78 1.28 3.32 7.28
N GLY A 79 2.10 3.38 6.23
CA GLY A 79 3.27 2.51 6.11
C GLY A 79 4.34 2.88 7.12
N MET A 80 4.79 1.90 7.91
CA MET A 80 5.90 2.06 8.84
C MET A 80 6.93 0.96 8.64
N LEU A 81 8.16 1.40 8.36
CA LEU A 81 9.30 0.55 8.15
C LEU A 81 9.98 0.28 9.48
N HIS A 82 10.28 -0.99 9.73
CA HIS A 82 11.09 -1.46 10.83
C HIS A 82 12.35 -2.09 10.25
N MET A 83 13.52 -1.64 10.69
CA MET A 83 14.81 -2.09 10.20
C MET A 83 15.65 -2.66 11.32
N ILE A 84 16.38 -3.73 11.02
CA ILE A 84 17.57 -4.14 11.76
C ILE A 84 18.75 -4.14 10.79
N LYS A 85 19.72 -3.25 11.02
CA LYS A 85 21.02 -3.27 10.34
C LYS A 85 21.99 -4.14 11.14
N ILE A 86 22.66 -5.08 10.47
CA ILE A 86 23.71 -5.91 11.07
C ILE A 86 25.00 -5.68 10.28
N SER A 87 26.09 -5.35 11.00
CA SER A 87 27.43 -5.18 10.45
C SER A 87 28.45 -5.39 11.55
N ASP A 88 29.55 -6.11 11.26
CA ASP A 88 30.65 -6.35 12.21
C ASP A 88 30.21 -6.89 13.58
N GLY A 89 29.21 -7.78 13.59
CA GLY A 89 28.66 -8.37 14.81
C GLY A 89 27.86 -7.41 15.69
N LYS A 90 27.47 -6.25 15.16
CA LYS A 90 26.63 -5.24 15.84
C LYS A 90 25.29 -5.11 15.16
N ALA A 91 24.26 -4.78 15.94
CA ALA A 91 22.93 -4.49 15.43
C ALA A 91 22.51 -3.04 15.70
N THR A 92 21.77 -2.44 14.77
CA THR A 92 21.10 -1.15 14.95
C THR A 92 19.65 -1.29 14.51
N PHE A 93 18.73 -0.91 15.38
CA PHE A 93 17.31 -0.89 15.07
C PHE A 93 16.85 0.53 14.75
N CYS A 94 15.94 0.66 13.79
CA CYS A 94 15.31 1.93 13.44
C CYS A 94 13.87 1.68 12.99
N SER A 95 12.97 2.62 13.30
CA SER A 95 11.62 2.63 12.75
C SER A 95 11.20 4.03 12.29
N ARG A 96 10.60 4.08 11.09
CA ARG A 96 10.16 5.32 10.43
C ARG A 96 8.87 5.08 9.66
N TYR A 97 7.95 6.02 9.75
CA TYR A 97 6.86 6.13 8.79
C TYR A 97 7.40 6.44 7.40
N VAL A 98 6.80 5.80 6.39
CA VAL A 98 6.93 6.24 5.01
C VAL A 98 6.17 7.56 4.89
N LYS A 99 6.87 8.63 4.52
CA LYS A 99 6.29 9.98 4.43
C LYS A 99 5.47 10.13 3.15
N THR A 100 4.36 9.39 3.06
CA THR A 100 3.43 9.45 1.93
C THR A 100 2.71 10.80 1.87
N TYR A 101 2.10 11.11 0.72
CA TYR A 101 1.32 12.33 0.59
C TYR A 101 0.16 12.35 1.60
N LYS A 102 -0.53 11.22 1.75
CA LYS A 102 -1.57 11.01 2.77
C LYS A 102 -1.03 11.35 4.17
N TYR A 103 0.06 10.69 4.57
CA TYR A 103 0.68 10.89 5.89
C TYR A 103 1.03 12.36 6.14
N MET A 104 1.65 13.03 5.16
CA MET A 104 2.09 14.41 5.32
C MET A 104 0.90 15.37 5.49
N VAL A 105 -0.15 15.20 4.70
CA VAL A 105 -1.36 16.03 4.80
C VAL A 105 -2.06 15.83 6.15
N GLU A 106 -2.23 14.59 6.59
CA GLU A 106 -2.89 14.30 7.87
C GLU A 106 -2.04 14.74 9.07
N ARG A 107 -0.72 14.62 8.99
CA ARG A 107 0.21 15.19 9.97
C ARG A 107 0.02 16.70 10.12
N ASP A 108 0.00 17.42 9.00
CA ASP A 108 -0.06 18.88 9.00
C ASP A 108 -1.43 19.40 9.48
N LEU A 109 -2.50 18.63 9.25
CA LEU A 109 -3.85 18.91 9.78
C LEU A 109 -4.08 18.41 11.21
N GLY A 110 -3.25 17.47 11.69
CA GLY A 110 -3.35 16.87 13.03
C GLY A 110 -4.50 15.87 13.19
N HIS A 111 -5.09 15.36 12.10
CA HIS A 111 -6.13 14.33 12.15
C HIS A 111 -6.31 13.60 10.81
N PRO A 112 -6.90 12.39 10.80
CA PRO A 112 -7.22 11.67 9.57
C PRO A 112 -8.22 12.42 8.68
N ILE A 113 -8.01 12.41 7.37
CA ILE A 113 -8.92 13.02 6.39
C ILE A 113 -9.20 12.14 5.16
N PHE A 114 -8.37 11.13 4.89
CA PHE A 114 -8.53 10.27 3.72
C PHE A 114 -9.47 9.10 4.04
N PRO A 115 -10.48 8.82 3.19
CA PRO A 115 -11.28 7.63 3.34
C PRO A 115 -10.42 6.39 3.04
N SER A 116 -10.63 5.34 3.82
CA SER A 116 -9.96 4.06 3.70
C SER A 116 -10.71 3.09 2.76
N GLY A 117 -9.98 2.23 2.04
CA GLY A 117 -10.59 1.31 1.07
C GLY A 117 -11.36 0.16 1.74
N PHE A 118 -10.91 -0.29 2.91
CA PHE A 118 -11.43 -1.50 3.56
C PHE A 118 -12.51 -1.22 4.60
N ALA A 119 -12.32 -0.19 5.44
CA ALA A 119 -13.21 0.06 6.57
C ALA A 119 -14.24 1.17 6.36
N SER A 120 -13.94 2.18 5.54
CA SER A 120 -14.69 3.43 5.49
C SER A 120 -16.11 3.36 4.91
N PHE A 121 -16.60 2.19 4.52
CA PHE A 121 -17.95 2.05 3.97
C PHE A 121 -18.75 1.05 4.81
N ASN A 122 -19.30 1.55 5.93
CA ASN A 122 -20.11 0.80 6.88
C ASN A 122 -21.51 1.42 7.03
N GLY A 123 -22.41 1.09 6.11
CA GLY A 123 -23.77 1.65 6.04
C GLY A 123 -23.90 2.73 4.98
N LEU A 124 -25.09 2.83 4.39
CA LEU A 124 -25.35 3.68 3.23
C LEU A 124 -25.18 5.17 3.56
N THR A 125 -25.81 5.62 4.65
CA THR A 125 -25.78 7.03 5.07
C THR A 125 -24.35 7.49 5.36
N ALA A 126 -23.58 6.71 6.13
CA ALA A 126 -22.19 7.00 6.43
C ALA A 126 -21.31 7.03 5.18
N SER A 127 -21.50 6.06 4.28
CA SER A 127 -20.78 5.98 3.00
C SER A 127 -21.01 7.22 2.13
N MET A 128 -22.27 7.63 1.97
CA MET A 128 -22.62 8.82 1.17
C MET A 128 -22.12 10.11 1.80
N ALA A 129 -22.23 10.25 3.13
CA ALA A 129 -21.71 11.41 3.86
C ALA A 129 -20.19 11.52 3.70
N ARG A 130 -19.46 10.41 3.83
CA ARG A 130 -18.01 10.36 3.69
C ARG A 130 -17.54 10.63 2.26
N LEU A 131 -18.24 10.12 1.25
CA LEU A 131 -17.96 10.47 -0.15
C LEU A 131 -18.18 11.96 -0.41
N GLY A 132 -19.31 12.51 0.03
CA GLY A 132 -19.63 13.93 -0.11
C GLY A 132 -18.59 14.82 0.57
N LEU A 133 -18.17 14.45 1.78
CA LEU A 133 -17.11 15.12 2.52
C LEU A 133 -15.77 15.05 1.77
N SER A 134 -15.39 13.86 1.26
CA SER A 134 -14.16 13.68 0.49
C SER A 134 -14.14 14.55 -0.77
N VAL A 135 -15.27 14.63 -1.50
CA VAL A 135 -15.40 15.51 -2.67
C VAL A 135 -15.26 16.98 -2.26
N ALA A 136 -15.93 17.41 -1.19
CA ALA A 136 -15.82 18.78 -0.70
C ALA A 136 -14.36 19.14 -0.35
N ARG A 137 -13.63 18.23 0.31
CA ARG A 137 -12.20 18.41 0.63
C ARG A 137 -11.35 18.61 -0.61
N VAL A 138 -11.54 17.77 -1.63
CA VAL A 138 -10.83 17.89 -2.91
C VAL A 138 -11.14 19.23 -3.59
N LEU A 139 -12.42 19.62 -3.66
CA LEU A 139 -12.84 20.89 -4.28
C LEU A 139 -12.31 22.13 -3.53
N THR A 140 -12.17 22.03 -2.20
CA THR A 140 -11.56 23.09 -1.38
C THR A 140 -10.03 23.05 -1.35
N GLY A 141 -9.40 22.08 -2.01
CA GLY A 141 -7.95 21.96 -2.09
C GLY A 141 -7.26 21.40 -0.83
N GLN A 142 -7.98 20.74 0.09
CA GLN A 142 -7.32 20.10 1.25
C GLN A 142 -6.39 18.97 0.83
N PHE A 143 -6.72 18.25 -0.25
CA PHE A 143 -5.81 17.28 -0.87
C PHE A 143 -6.15 17.08 -2.36
N ASN A 144 -5.21 16.54 -3.14
CA ASN A 144 -5.40 16.19 -4.54
C ASN A 144 -5.03 14.73 -4.81
N PRO A 145 -6.01 13.82 -4.89
CA PRO A 145 -5.75 12.38 -5.04
C PRO A 145 -5.31 12.00 -6.45
N VAL A 146 -5.64 12.82 -7.47
CA VAL A 146 -5.34 12.52 -8.88
C VAL A 146 -3.85 12.70 -9.15
N ILE A 147 -3.26 13.76 -8.64
CA ILE A 147 -1.85 14.09 -8.90
C ILE A 147 -0.95 13.37 -7.88
N ASN A 148 -1.30 13.43 -6.59
CA ASN A 148 -0.38 13.07 -5.52
C ASN A 148 -0.59 11.64 -4.97
N GLY A 149 -1.68 10.97 -5.36
CA GLY A 149 -2.03 9.66 -4.81
C GLY A 149 -2.72 9.74 -3.45
N ILE A 150 -3.09 8.58 -2.91
CA ILE A 150 -3.78 8.42 -1.62
C ILE A 150 -3.28 7.21 -0.83
N GLY A 151 -2.20 6.56 -1.28
CA GLY A 151 -1.74 5.31 -0.69
C GLY A 151 -1.00 5.48 0.61
N THR A 152 -0.97 4.39 1.35
CA THR A 152 -0.28 4.27 2.64
C THR A 152 1.13 3.72 2.52
N ALA A 153 1.48 3.08 1.39
CA ALA A 153 2.77 2.42 1.17
C ALA A 153 3.15 1.43 2.29
N ASN A 154 2.19 0.64 2.77
CA ASN A 154 2.28 -0.17 3.99
C ASN A 154 2.42 -1.69 3.76
N THR A 155 2.45 -2.14 2.51
CA THR A 155 2.19 -3.55 2.17
C THR A 155 3.47 -4.36 2.08
N SER A 156 4.51 -3.82 1.45
CA SER A 156 5.79 -4.52 1.29
C SER A 156 6.96 -3.56 1.06
N VAL A 157 8.17 -4.11 0.98
CA VAL A 157 9.38 -3.43 0.50
C VAL A 157 9.99 -4.26 -0.63
N ALA A 158 10.48 -3.61 -1.68
CA ALA A 158 11.25 -4.28 -2.74
C ALA A 158 12.51 -3.49 -3.11
N ALA A 159 13.59 -4.21 -3.42
CA ALA A 159 14.77 -3.65 -4.04
C ALA A 159 14.64 -3.74 -5.57
N ILE A 160 14.45 -2.62 -6.25
CA ILE A 160 14.27 -2.54 -7.70
C ILE A 160 15.40 -1.67 -8.24
N CYS A 161 16.21 -2.22 -9.15
CA CYS A 161 17.30 -1.49 -9.82
C CYS A 161 18.25 -0.79 -8.84
N GLY A 162 18.63 -1.48 -7.75
CA GLY A 162 19.56 -0.97 -6.74
C GLY A 162 18.97 0.05 -5.76
N LYS A 163 17.67 0.34 -5.85
CA LYS A 163 16.95 1.25 -4.95
C LYS A 163 15.89 0.50 -4.16
N LEU A 164 15.59 0.99 -2.97
CA LEU A 164 14.56 0.42 -2.11
C LEU A 164 13.25 1.19 -2.26
N TYR A 165 12.14 0.47 -2.27
CA TYR A 165 10.80 1.06 -2.41
C TYR A 165 9.85 0.48 -1.39
N ALA A 166 9.13 1.34 -0.67
CA ALA A 166 7.94 0.97 0.09
C ALA A 166 6.72 0.98 -0.85
N LEU A 167 5.90 -0.07 -0.76
CA LEU A 167 4.87 -0.38 -1.74
C LEU A 167 3.48 -0.51 -1.11
N GLY A 168 2.46 -0.14 -1.88
CA GLY A 168 1.05 -0.35 -1.57
C GLY A 168 0.20 -0.22 -2.83
N GLU A 169 -0.75 -1.13 -3.03
CA GLU A 169 -1.46 -1.32 -4.32
C GLU A 169 -2.27 -0.11 -4.81
N SER A 170 -2.63 0.79 -3.89
CA SER A 170 -3.46 1.96 -4.19
C SER A 170 -2.66 3.15 -4.74
N ASP A 171 -1.34 3.04 -4.87
CA ASP A 171 -0.49 4.17 -5.22
C ASP A 171 0.83 3.75 -5.90
N LEU A 172 1.58 4.74 -6.37
CA LEU A 172 2.96 4.59 -6.80
C LEU A 172 3.87 4.23 -5.60
N PRO A 173 5.00 3.55 -5.86
CA PRO A 173 5.98 3.24 -4.84
C PRO A 173 6.59 4.52 -4.26
N TYR A 174 7.03 4.42 -3.02
CA TYR A 174 7.83 5.46 -2.37
C TYR A 174 9.28 4.99 -2.27
N GLU A 175 10.19 5.69 -2.92
CA GLU A 175 11.63 5.44 -2.80
C GLU A 175 12.08 5.74 -1.37
N ILE A 176 12.86 4.81 -0.82
CA ILE A 176 13.43 4.92 0.52
C ILE A 176 14.95 4.78 0.43
N GLN A 177 15.65 5.48 1.32
CA GLN A 177 17.09 5.40 1.47
C GLN A 177 17.41 4.98 2.91
N VAL A 178 18.32 4.03 3.06
CA VAL A 178 18.93 3.72 4.35
C VAL A 178 20.26 4.47 4.44
N THR A 179 20.46 5.24 5.50
CA THR A 179 21.68 6.02 5.70
C THR A 179 22.79 5.15 6.30
N SER A 180 24.04 5.64 6.25
CA SER A 180 25.19 4.92 6.80
C SER A 180 25.09 4.69 8.31
N ASP A 181 24.48 5.61 9.05
CA ASP A 181 24.19 5.51 10.48
C ASP A 181 22.94 4.68 10.81
N GLY A 182 22.23 4.16 9.79
CA GLY A 182 21.12 3.24 9.98
C GLY A 182 19.76 3.93 10.21
N ASP A 183 19.57 5.15 9.70
CA ASP A 183 18.25 5.78 9.61
C ASP A 183 17.57 5.44 8.28
N ILE A 184 16.25 5.67 8.20
CA ILE A 184 15.43 5.47 7.01
C ILE A 184 14.84 6.81 6.58
N ILE A 185 15.14 7.20 5.34
CA ILE A 185 14.65 8.45 4.74
C ILE A 185 13.67 8.09 3.62
N THR A 186 12.49 8.71 3.61
CA THR A 186 11.60 8.68 2.45
C THR A 186 12.08 9.72 1.43
N ILE A 187 12.51 9.27 0.25
CA ILE A 187 12.97 10.15 -0.82
C ILE A 187 11.78 10.74 -1.58
N GLY A 188 10.77 9.93 -1.86
CA GLY A 188 9.52 10.42 -2.45
C GLY A 188 8.80 9.39 -3.32
N ARG A 189 7.64 9.80 -3.83
CA ARG A 189 6.78 9.01 -4.72
C ARG A 189 7.42 8.88 -6.10
N HIS A 190 7.56 7.66 -6.62
CA HIS A 190 8.41 7.38 -7.78
C HIS A 190 7.63 6.71 -8.92
N ASP A 191 7.85 7.14 -10.16
CA ASP A 191 7.12 6.67 -11.35
C ASP A 191 8.00 5.90 -12.36
N PHE A 192 9.25 5.61 -12.03
CA PHE A 192 10.20 4.90 -12.93
C PHE A 192 10.34 5.55 -14.31
N HIS A 193 10.30 6.89 -14.35
CA HIS A 193 10.48 7.68 -15.57
C HIS A 193 9.51 7.27 -16.68
N SER A 194 8.28 6.92 -16.30
CA SER A 194 7.29 6.32 -17.19
C SER A 194 6.91 7.21 -18.38
N ARG A 195 7.09 8.54 -18.27
CA ARG A 195 6.66 9.58 -19.22
C ARG A 195 5.16 9.57 -19.54
N LYS A 196 4.39 8.64 -18.98
CA LYS A 196 2.95 8.47 -19.15
C LYS A 196 2.34 8.29 -17.76
N PRO A 197 1.25 9.00 -17.43
CA PRO A 197 0.64 8.88 -16.12
C PRO A 197 0.23 7.43 -15.82
N PHE A 198 0.76 6.88 -14.74
CA PHE A 198 0.17 5.76 -14.06
C PHE A 198 0.13 6.05 -12.57
N PHE A 199 -0.91 5.52 -11.93
CA PHE A 199 -1.30 5.97 -10.60
C PHE A 199 -1.04 4.91 -9.53
N SER A 200 -0.72 3.68 -9.93
CA SER A 200 -0.42 2.61 -9.01
C SER A 200 0.41 1.48 -9.62
N MET A 201 1.01 0.67 -8.76
CA MET A 201 1.58 -0.62 -9.11
C MET A 201 1.31 -1.64 -8.01
N THR A 202 1.48 -2.92 -8.33
CA THR A 202 1.42 -4.01 -7.36
C THR A 202 2.39 -3.79 -6.21
N ALA A 203 1.99 -4.23 -5.01
CA ALA A 203 2.89 -4.34 -3.89
C ALA A 203 3.83 -5.57 -3.96
N HIS A 204 3.69 -6.43 -4.95
CA HIS A 204 4.50 -7.65 -5.05
C HIS A 204 5.24 -7.76 -6.38
N PRO A 205 6.03 -6.74 -6.79
CA PRO A 205 6.84 -6.85 -8.00
C PRO A 205 7.83 -8.01 -7.87
N LYS A 206 8.09 -8.70 -8.99
CA LYS A 206 9.06 -9.81 -9.02
C LYS A 206 10.31 -9.36 -9.73
N VAL A 207 11.44 -9.40 -9.03
CA VAL A 207 12.75 -9.04 -9.59
C VAL A 207 13.42 -10.31 -10.06
N ASP A 208 13.85 -10.32 -11.32
CA ASP A 208 14.63 -11.41 -11.90
C ASP A 208 16.09 -11.25 -11.46
N PRO A 209 16.66 -12.22 -10.70
CA PRO A 209 18.02 -12.12 -10.21
C PRO A 209 19.08 -12.20 -11.31
N ASP A 210 18.77 -12.80 -12.47
CA ASP A 210 19.72 -12.98 -13.57
C ASP A 210 19.85 -11.69 -14.41
N THR A 211 18.74 -10.97 -14.59
CA THR A 211 18.68 -9.79 -15.48
C THR A 211 18.64 -8.46 -14.73
N GLY A 212 18.22 -8.48 -13.45
CA GLY A 212 17.95 -7.28 -12.67
C GLY A 212 16.69 -6.53 -13.10
N GLU A 213 15.90 -7.09 -14.03
CA GLU A 213 14.60 -6.52 -14.42
C GLU A 213 13.55 -6.79 -13.33
N ALA A 214 12.64 -5.85 -13.14
CA ALA A 214 11.47 -6.05 -12.29
C ALA A 214 10.19 -6.14 -13.12
N PHE A 215 9.37 -7.14 -12.84
CA PHE A 215 8.07 -7.34 -13.44
C PHE A 215 7.00 -6.88 -12.47
N ALA A 216 6.02 -6.13 -12.98
CA ALA A 216 4.98 -5.53 -12.17
C ALA A 216 3.67 -5.43 -12.96
N PHE A 217 2.59 -5.13 -12.26
CA PHE A 217 1.30 -4.89 -12.87
C PHE A 217 0.53 -3.83 -12.09
N ARG A 218 -0.60 -3.42 -12.63
CA ARG A 218 -1.63 -2.66 -11.93
C ARG A 218 -3.00 -3.13 -12.37
N PHE A 219 -3.99 -3.02 -11.49
CA PHE A 219 -5.39 -3.27 -11.82
C PHE A 219 -6.21 -1.99 -11.69
N HIS A 220 -7.31 -1.93 -12.43
CA HIS A 220 -8.24 -0.81 -12.46
C HIS A 220 -9.67 -1.29 -12.34
N VAL A 221 -10.57 -0.40 -11.93
CA VAL A 221 -12.02 -0.65 -11.89
C VAL A 221 -12.72 -0.42 -13.24
N VAL A 222 -11.97 -0.02 -14.26
CA VAL A 222 -12.40 0.17 -15.65
C VAL A 222 -11.44 -0.54 -16.61
N PRO A 223 -11.87 -0.97 -17.81
CA PRO A 223 -10.99 -1.57 -18.80
C PRO A 223 -9.84 -0.63 -19.26
N PRO A 224 -8.62 -1.15 -19.52
CA PRO A 224 -8.18 -2.51 -19.23
C PRO A 224 -8.08 -2.75 -17.71
N PHE A 225 -8.69 -3.83 -17.23
CA PHE A 225 -8.78 -4.13 -15.79
C PHE A 225 -7.45 -4.57 -15.18
N LEU A 226 -6.53 -5.07 -16.01
CA LEU A 226 -5.18 -5.47 -15.63
C LEU A 226 -4.22 -5.01 -16.73
N THR A 227 -3.13 -4.39 -16.31
CA THR A 227 -2.04 -3.96 -17.18
C THR A 227 -0.74 -4.48 -16.61
N PHE A 228 -0.02 -5.26 -17.40
CA PHE A 228 1.31 -5.78 -17.07
C PHE A 228 2.38 -4.86 -17.65
N PHE A 229 3.52 -4.74 -16.97
CA PHE A 229 4.67 -3.99 -17.47
C PHE A 229 5.95 -4.46 -16.80
N ARG A 230 7.09 -4.11 -17.41
CA ARG A 230 8.43 -4.34 -16.86
C ARG A 230 9.10 -3.03 -16.52
N ILE A 231 10.04 -3.09 -15.59
CA ILE A 231 11.01 -2.04 -15.26
C ILE A 231 12.36 -2.64 -15.61
N GLY A 232 13.05 -2.02 -16.57
CA GLY A 232 14.39 -2.44 -16.97
C GLY A 232 15.38 -2.27 -15.83
N SER A 233 16.52 -2.97 -15.90
CA SER A 233 17.61 -2.84 -14.93
C SER A 233 18.18 -1.40 -14.83
N ASP A 234 17.91 -0.56 -15.84
CA ASP A 234 18.20 0.87 -15.86
C ASP A 234 17.19 1.74 -15.08
N GLY A 235 16.18 1.12 -14.45
CA GLY A 235 15.14 1.79 -13.67
C GLY A 235 14.04 2.43 -14.53
N ARG A 236 13.98 2.16 -15.84
CA ARG A 236 12.96 2.71 -16.72
C ARG A 236 11.80 1.73 -16.93
N LYS A 237 10.59 2.24 -16.76
CA LYS A 237 9.38 1.49 -17.09
C LYS A 237 9.25 1.28 -18.60
N GLY A 238 9.03 0.04 -19.01
CA GLY A 238 8.70 -0.35 -20.38
C GLY A 238 7.25 -0.03 -20.78
N PRO A 239 6.85 -0.41 -22.01
CA PRO A 239 5.47 -0.27 -22.48
C PRO A 239 4.46 -1.01 -21.59
N ASP A 240 3.23 -0.52 -21.57
CA ASP A 240 2.10 -1.19 -20.91
C ASP A 240 1.54 -2.28 -21.82
N VAL A 241 1.31 -3.46 -21.23
CA VAL A 241 0.68 -4.62 -21.88
C VAL A 241 -0.72 -4.82 -21.29
N PRO A 242 -1.77 -4.29 -21.91
CA PRO A 242 -3.14 -4.41 -21.41
C PRO A 242 -3.71 -5.83 -21.61
N ILE A 243 -4.29 -6.40 -20.55
CA ILE A 243 -4.83 -7.77 -20.56
C ILE A 243 -6.35 -7.76 -20.80
N PHE A 244 -6.77 -7.73 -22.06
CA PHE A 244 -8.19 -7.63 -22.45
C PHE A 244 -9.03 -8.91 -22.26
N SER A 245 -8.39 -10.03 -21.91
CA SER A 245 -9.06 -11.29 -21.55
C SER A 245 -9.69 -11.24 -20.15
N MET A 246 -9.31 -10.29 -19.31
CA MET A 246 -10.00 -9.98 -18.05
C MET A 246 -11.28 -9.19 -18.34
N LYS A 247 -12.41 -9.66 -17.79
CA LYS A 247 -13.75 -9.06 -18.02
C LYS A 247 -14.31 -8.33 -16.81
N SER A 248 -13.64 -8.41 -15.67
CA SER A 248 -13.96 -7.72 -14.43
C SER A 248 -12.70 -7.51 -13.60
N THR A 249 -12.73 -6.57 -12.67
CA THR A 249 -11.64 -6.32 -11.73
C THR A 249 -11.59 -7.39 -10.66
N ALA A 250 -10.71 -8.38 -10.81
CA ALA A 250 -10.30 -9.21 -9.69
C ALA A 250 -9.35 -8.42 -8.79
N LEU A 251 -9.44 -8.63 -7.48
CA LEU A 251 -8.44 -8.17 -6.52
C LEU A 251 -7.21 -9.08 -6.64
N ILE A 252 -6.29 -8.73 -7.54
CA ILE A 252 -5.04 -9.46 -7.74
C ILE A 252 -4.00 -8.86 -6.81
N HIS A 253 -3.82 -9.47 -5.64
CA HIS A 253 -2.81 -9.04 -4.67
C HIS A 253 -1.39 -9.39 -5.15
N ASP A 254 -1.20 -10.62 -5.64
CA ASP A 254 0.09 -11.15 -6.04
C ASP A 254 0.00 -11.91 -7.39
N PHE A 255 1.16 -12.13 -7.99
CA PHE A 255 1.36 -12.85 -9.25
C PHE A 255 2.69 -13.62 -9.20
N ALA A 256 2.95 -14.49 -10.17
CA ALA A 256 4.22 -15.20 -10.27
C ALA A 256 4.92 -14.91 -11.59
N VAL A 257 6.25 -14.99 -11.58
CA VAL A 257 7.08 -14.87 -12.78
C VAL A 257 8.03 -16.07 -12.84
N THR A 258 8.14 -16.63 -14.04
CA THR A 258 9.06 -17.71 -14.38
C THR A 258 10.11 -17.19 -15.36
N LYS A 259 11.01 -18.07 -15.80
CA LYS A 259 11.98 -17.73 -16.85
C LYS A 259 11.34 -17.16 -18.12
N ASN A 260 10.10 -17.56 -18.46
CA ASN A 260 9.47 -17.20 -19.73
C ASN A 260 8.10 -16.51 -19.57
N TYR A 261 7.42 -16.66 -18.43
CA TYR A 261 6.02 -16.28 -18.28
C TYR A 261 5.74 -15.51 -17.00
N ALA A 262 4.82 -14.55 -17.06
CA ALA A 262 4.10 -14.03 -15.92
C ALA A 262 2.75 -14.74 -15.78
N ILE A 263 2.35 -15.04 -14.55
CA ILE A 263 1.18 -15.85 -14.20
C ILE A 263 0.31 -15.06 -13.23
N PHE A 264 -0.94 -14.81 -13.60
CA PHE A 264 -1.91 -14.03 -12.84
C PHE A 264 -3.08 -14.89 -12.36
N ASN A 265 -3.48 -14.72 -11.10
CA ASN A 265 -4.68 -15.32 -10.56
C ASN A 265 -5.90 -14.42 -10.80
N ASP A 266 -6.79 -14.80 -11.70
CA ASP A 266 -8.09 -14.17 -11.88
C ASP A 266 -9.11 -14.85 -10.96
N GLY A 267 -9.09 -14.46 -9.69
CA GLY A 267 -9.88 -15.07 -8.61
C GLY A 267 -11.30 -14.54 -8.47
N GLN A 268 -11.99 -15.04 -7.44
CA GLN A 268 -13.38 -14.69 -7.09
C GLN A 268 -13.51 -13.44 -6.21
N MET A 269 -12.41 -12.96 -5.62
CA MET A 269 -12.40 -11.65 -4.95
C MET A 269 -12.41 -10.56 -6.02
N VAL A 270 -13.45 -9.74 -6.03
CA VAL A 270 -13.65 -8.68 -7.04
C VAL A 270 -13.82 -7.31 -6.39
N ILE A 271 -13.44 -6.27 -7.13
CA ILE A 271 -13.66 -4.88 -6.76
C ILE A 271 -14.87 -4.36 -7.52
N SER A 272 -15.89 -3.92 -6.79
CA SER A 272 -17.17 -3.42 -7.29
C SER A 272 -17.54 -2.12 -6.58
N PRO A 273 -17.21 -0.95 -7.17
CA PRO A 273 -17.55 0.35 -6.59
C PRO A 273 -19.04 0.56 -6.29
N VAL A 274 -19.92 -0.17 -6.99
CA VAL A 274 -21.37 -0.16 -6.75
C VAL A 274 -21.74 -0.64 -5.34
N GLU A 275 -20.90 -1.43 -4.67
CA GLU A 275 -21.14 -1.84 -3.28
C GLU A 275 -21.11 -0.68 -2.29
N ILE A 276 -20.40 0.41 -2.61
CA ILE A 276 -20.38 1.62 -1.78
C ILE A 276 -21.78 2.25 -1.74
N LEU A 277 -22.52 2.20 -2.86
CA LEU A 277 -23.92 2.64 -2.94
C LEU A 277 -24.89 1.69 -2.20
N ARG A 278 -24.41 0.53 -1.75
CA ARG A 278 -25.11 -0.39 -0.85
C ARG A 278 -24.62 -0.26 0.60
N GLY A 279 -23.76 0.71 0.88
CA GLY A 279 -23.17 0.91 2.21
C GLY A 279 -22.17 -0.16 2.61
N ARG A 280 -21.46 -0.76 1.65
CA ARG A 280 -20.47 -1.83 1.89
C ARG A 280 -19.12 -1.46 1.27
N PRO A 281 -18.01 -2.04 1.75
CA PRO A 281 -16.72 -1.88 1.09
C PRO A 281 -16.78 -2.37 -0.37
N PRO A 282 -15.95 -1.81 -1.27
CA PRO A 282 -15.98 -2.17 -2.69
C PRO A 282 -15.51 -3.61 -2.97
N MET A 283 -14.88 -4.29 -2.01
CA MET A 283 -14.45 -5.67 -2.14
C MET A 283 -15.57 -6.65 -1.81
N ARG A 284 -15.82 -7.61 -2.70
CA ARG A 284 -16.75 -8.72 -2.45
C ARG A 284 -16.24 -10.03 -3.05
N VAL A 285 -16.76 -11.14 -2.56
CA VAL A 285 -16.64 -12.44 -3.24
C VAL A 285 -17.73 -12.54 -4.31
N ASP A 286 -17.37 -12.94 -5.52
CA ASP A 286 -18.30 -13.35 -6.56
C ASP A 286 -18.26 -14.87 -6.74
N PRO A 287 -19.18 -15.63 -6.12
CA PRO A 287 -19.18 -17.09 -6.20
C PRO A 287 -19.54 -17.60 -7.60
N SER A 288 -20.14 -16.77 -8.46
CA SER A 288 -20.48 -17.15 -9.83
C SER A 288 -19.28 -17.06 -10.79
N LYS A 289 -18.25 -16.32 -10.40
CA LYS A 289 -17.02 -16.18 -11.19
C LYS A 289 -16.20 -17.47 -11.11
N VAL A 290 -15.83 -18.01 -12.26
CA VAL A 290 -14.92 -19.15 -12.36
C VAL A 290 -13.47 -18.64 -12.20
N PRO A 291 -12.70 -19.11 -11.20
CA PRO A 291 -11.28 -18.76 -11.08
C PRO A 291 -10.49 -19.21 -12.31
N ARG A 292 -9.56 -18.38 -12.77
CA ARG A 292 -8.68 -18.68 -13.92
C ARG A 292 -7.23 -18.33 -13.60
N LEU A 293 -6.31 -19.00 -14.28
CA LEU A 293 -4.91 -18.59 -14.33
C LEU A 293 -4.61 -17.99 -15.70
N GLY A 294 -4.23 -16.71 -15.73
CA GLY A 294 -3.73 -16.05 -16.93
C GLY A 294 -2.23 -16.28 -17.06
N ILE A 295 -1.78 -16.70 -18.23
CA ILE A 295 -0.36 -16.90 -18.53
C ILE A 295 -0.01 -16.00 -19.72
N ILE A 296 1.02 -15.18 -19.57
CA ILE A 296 1.52 -14.29 -20.62
C ILE A 296 3.04 -14.40 -20.69
N HIS A 297 3.60 -14.32 -21.89
CA HIS A 297 5.06 -14.26 -22.06
C HIS A 297 5.60 -13.01 -21.35
N ARG A 298 6.69 -13.13 -20.58
CA ARG A 298 7.19 -12.03 -19.75
C ARG A 298 7.71 -10.83 -20.55
N TYR A 299 8.03 -11.05 -21.83
CA TYR A 299 8.41 -10.03 -22.82
C TYR A 299 7.33 -9.79 -23.87
N ALA A 300 6.05 -9.96 -23.52
CA ALA A 300 4.96 -9.52 -24.38
C ALA A 300 5.00 -7.99 -24.57
N GLU A 301 4.56 -7.52 -25.74
CA GLU A 301 4.46 -6.11 -26.12
C GLU A 301 3.08 -5.81 -26.71
#